data_AF-A0A961MGT4-F1
#
_entry.id   AF-A0A961MGT4-F1
#
_cell.length_a   1.000
_cell.length_b   1.000
_cell.length_c   1.000
_cell.angle_alpha   90.00
_cell.angle_beta   90.00
_cell.angle_gamma   90.00
#
_symmetry.space_group_name_H-M   'P 1'
#
loop_
_entity.id
_entity.type
_entity.pdbx_description
1 polymer ?
#
loop_
_entity_poly.entity_id
_entity_poly.type
_entity_poly.pdbx_seq_one_letter_code
_entity_poly.pdbx_strand_id
1 'polypeptide(L)'
;VYIVHLEALKKDMPALGAAASLSRMFLKIFVGFVVSGIAFTALIYGIQGLRAAAPAIADPIVLAVIAVVYVLAVRTAARHPDLELDDPNSKKFSLPTVAEVFPTGLHYLLPILVLVWFLMVEMQSPAKSAFYAVAVMLLIIVTQRPLKAMFRGENTSEAFRAGISDLIEGMIAGARNMIGIGVATAAAGIIVATVTKTPIGTELAGLVEMLSGGNLMIMLLLIGVFSLILGMGLPTTANYIVVSSLMASVVVTLGAQEGLIVPLIAAHLFVFYFGIMADVTPPVGLASFAAAAVSGGDPIRTGFTAFFYSLRTVALPFLFIYNPTLILYGVDLGTWAGMLHAIFVFFVATIAMLLFAAATQGYFLAPSKWWESAALLLVAFTLFVPGFWLDRIQPRFEERPATELAAAFDAAEPGENIRFVVSGPSFTTGQVTQTTLVHSVAEADPATGRADAAGLLLMPEGDRLFMEEPMFGTPYQEKLSGFDFYLDERVEVLSVLSPAHRMPKQLFYIPALLLLAGVVLMQRRRQTKPAF
;
A
#
# COMPACT_ATOMS: atom_id res chain seq x y z
N VAL A 1 15.50 9.75 3.23
CA VAL A 1 16.92 10.01 2.93
C VAL A 1 17.14 10.75 1.62
N TYR A 2 16.68 10.24 0.47
CA TYR A 2 16.94 10.91 -0.82
C TYR A 2 16.46 12.37 -0.92
N ILE A 3 15.24 12.70 -0.46
CA ILE A 3 14.76 14.09 -0.42
C ILE A 3 15.65 14.99 0.45
N VAL A 4 16.06 14.49 1.61
CA VAL A 4 16.98 15.21 2.52
C VAL A 4 18.32 15.46 1.84
N HIS A 5 18.84 14.49 1.08
CA HIS A 5 20.06 14.64 0.28
C HIS A 5 19.91 15.73 -0.78
N LEU A 6 18.80 15.74 -1.53
CA LEU A 6 18.54 16.76 -2.55
C LEU A 6 18.44 18.17 -1.95
N GLU A 7 17.75 18.31 -0.82
CA GLU A 7 17.64 19.59 -0.10
C GLU A 7 18.99 20.03 0.49
N ALA A 8 19.80 19.11 0.99
CA ALA A 8 21.17 19.41 1.45
C ALA A 8 22.05 19.91 0.30
N LEU A 9 22.00 19.26 -0.87
CA LEU A 9 22.72 19.69 -2.07
C LEU A 9 22.26 21.06 -2.56
N LYS A 10 20.95 21.32 -2.53
CA LYS A 10 20.34 22.59 -2.92
C LYS A 10 20.72 23.74 -2.00
N LYS A 11 20.85 23.48 -0.70
CA LYS A 11 21.22 24.46 0.34
C LYS A 11 22.72 24.57 0.58
N ASP A 12 23.54 23.84 -0.16
CA ASP A 12 24.98 23.78 0.04
C ASP A 12 25.38 23.44 1.49
N MET A 13 24.68 22.46 2.08
CA MET A 13 24.96 22.06 3.46
C MET A 13 26.28 21.26 3.51
N PRO A 14 27.21 21.61 4.42
CA PRO A 14 28.46 20.87 4.56
C PRO A 14 28.20 19.44 5.02
N ALA A 15 28.82 18.46 4.36
CA ALA A 15 28.72 17.07 4.75
C ALA A 15 29.44 16.82 6.08
N LEU A 16 28.74 16.20 7.04
CA LEU A 16 29.35 15.71 8.27
C LEU A 16 30.06 14.37 7.97
N GLY A 17 31.33 14.45 7.58
CA GLY A 17 32.19 13.28 7.32
C GLY A 17 32.40 12.95 5.84
N ALA A 18 33.10 11.84 5.58
CA ALA A 18 33.45 11.42 4.22
C ALA A 18 32.20 10.99 3.44
N ALA A 19 32.02 11.54 2.25
CA ALA A 19 30.93 11.15 1.35
C ALA A 19 31.06 9.67 0.96
N ALA A 20 30.12 8.85 1.41
CA ALA A 20 29.97 7.50 0.86
C ALA A 20 29.31 7.63 -0.51
N SER A 21 29.90 7.00 -1.54
CA SER A 21 29.30 7.00 -2.87
C SER A 21 27.86 6.48 -2.83
N LEU A 22 26.93 7.21 -3.45
CA LEU A 22 25.52 6.83 -3.55
C LEU A 22 25.35 5.43 -4.17
N SER A 23 26.17 5.07 -5.15
CA SER A 23 26.14 3.73 -5.76
C SER A 23 26.45 2.66 -4.72
N ARG A 24 27.41 2.92 -3.82
CA ARG A 24 27.75 2.05 -2.69
C ARG A 24 26.61 2.03 -1.66
N MET A 25 25.92 3.14 -1.42
CA MET A 25 24.75 3.18 -0.52
C MET A 25 23.59 2.35 -1.08
N PHE A 26 23.19 2.57 -2.33
CA PHE A 26 22.13 1.79 -2.99
C PHE A 26 22.51 0.31 -3.09
N LEU A 27 23.77 0.00 -3.43
CA LEU A 27 24.26 -1.37 -3.46
C LEU A 27 24.18 -2.02 -2.07
N LYS A 28 24.57 -1.31 -1.00
CA LYS A 28 24.45 -1.83 0.37
C LYS A 28 23.00 -2.10 0.76
N ILE A 29 22.08 -1.19 0.44
CA ILE A 29 20.65 -1.37 0.72
C ILE A 29 20.11 -2.56 -0.08
N PHE A 30 20.42 -2.63 -1.38
CA PHE A 30 20.00 -3.72 -2.25
C PHE A 30 20.53 -5.07 -1.79
N VAL A 31 21.83 -5.17 -1.51
CA VAL A 31 22.46 -6.38 -0.96
C VAL A 31 21.84 -6.73 0.38
N GLY A 32 21.60 -5.75 1.26
CA GLY A 32 20.93 -5.97 2.53
C GLY A 32 19.53 -6.58 2.35
N PHE A 33 18.74 -6.04 1.42
CA PHE A 33 17.41 -6.56 1.09
C PHE A 33 17.47 -7.98 0.52
N VAL A 34 18.36 -8.23 -0.44
CA VAL A 34 18.54 -9.57 -1.04
C VAL A 34 19.01 -10.59 -0.01
N VAL A 35 20.00 -10.25 0.82
CA VAL A 35 20.52 -11.14 1.87
C VAL A 35 19.44 -11.43 2.92
N SER A 36 18.70 -10.40 3.34
CA SER A 36 17.61 -10.58 4.31
C SER A 36 16.48 -11.42 3.72
N GLY A 37 16.15 -11.23 2.44
CA GLY A 37 15.18 -12.04 1.70
C GLY A 37 15.60 -13.49 1.62
N ILE A 38 16.83 -13.77 1.17
CA ILE A 38 17.39 -15.13 1.11
C ILE A 38 17.40 -15.77 2.50
N ALA A 39 17.83 -15.05 3.53
CA ALA A 39 17.85 -15.57 4.90
C ALA A 39 16.44 -15.89 5.40
N PHE A 40 15.46 -15.02 5.13
CA PHE A 40 14.07 -15.25 5.50
C PHE A 40 13.45 -16.43 4.73
N THR A 41 13.71 -16.54 3.42
CA THR A 41 13.28 -17.68 2.61
C THR A 41 13.92 -19.00 3.07
N ALA A 42 15.22 -18.98 3.40
CA ALA A 42 15.91 -20.14 3.96
C ALA A 42 15.31 -20.53 5.32
N LEU A 43 14.93 -19.56 6.16
CA LEU A 43 14.22 -19.80 7.40
C LEU A 43 12.85 -20.46 7.17
N ILE A 44 12.10 -19.99 6.17
CA ILE A 44 10.82 -20.58 5.76
C ILE A 44 11.00 -22.05 5.38
N TYR A 45 11.86 -22.33 4.41
CA TYR A 45 12.09 -23.71 3.96
C TYR A 45 12.71 -24.59 5.04
N GLY A 46 13.57 -24.04 5.89
CA GLY A 46 14.15 -24.75 7.03
C GLY A 46 13.11 -25.21 8.03
N ILE A 47 12.17 -24.34 8.41
CA ILE A 47 11.09 -24.68 9.34
C ILE A 47 10.08 -25.64 8.68
N GLN A 48 9.74 -25.43 7.41
CA GLN A 48 8.87 -26.35 6.67
C GLN A 48 9.49 -27.76 6.55
N GLY A 49 10.79 -27.84 6.23
CA GLY A 49 11.54 -29.10 6.18
C GLY A 49 11.60 -29.79 7.55
N LEU A 50 11.80 -29.03 8.64
CA LEU A 50 11.75 -29.55 10.00
C LEU A 50 10.37 -30.11 10.36
N ARG A 51 9.30 -29.40 10.02
CA ARG A 51 7.92 -29.87 10.21
C ARG A 51 7.61 -31.13 9.40
N ALA A 52 8.15 -31.24 8.19
CA ALA A 52 8.01 -32.44 7.36
C ALA A 52 8.78 -33.64 7.93
N ALA A 53 9.99 -33.43 8.46
CA ALA A 53 10.83 -34.50 8.99
C ALA A 53 10.41 -34.97 10.39
N ALA A 54 9.95 -34.06 11.26
CA ALA A 54 9.67 -34.34 12.66
C ALA A 54 8.45 -33.55 13.19
N PRO A 55 7.23 -33.81 12.66
CA PRO A 55 6.03 -33.00 12.94
C PRO A 55 5.67 -32.93 14.44
N ALA A 56 5.91 -34.00 15.20
CA ALA A 56 5.57 -34.05 16.62
C ALA A 56 6.44 -33.17 17.53
N ILE A 57 7.65 -32.80 17.08
CA ILE A 57 8.63 -32.05 17.89
C ILE A 57 9.13 -30.77 17.22
N ALA A 58 8.69 -30.47 15.99
CA ALA A 58 9.13 -29.31 15.23
C ALA A 58 8.86 -27.99 15.96
N ASP A 59 7.66 -27.78 16.51
CA ASP A 59 7.32 -26.53 17.19
C ASP A 59 8.12 -26.32 18.49
N PRO A 60 8.31 -27.32 19.37
CA PRO A 60 9.25 -27.23 20.49
C PRO A 60 10.69 -26.90 20.05
N ILE A 61 11.18 -27.48 18.95
CA ILE A 61 12.51 -27.19 18.42
C ILE A 61 12.61 -25.74 17.95
N VAL A 62 11.61 -25.24 17.20
CA VAL A 62 11.58 -23.84 16.74
C VAL A 62 11.58 -22.90 17.94
N LEU A 63 10.78 -23.18 18.97
CA LEU A 63 10.76 -22.38 20.20
C LEU A 63 12.13 -22.38 20.90
N ALA A 64 12.79 -23.54 20.98
CA ALA A 64 14.13 -23.64 21.56
C ALA A 64 15.17 -22.85 20.73
N VAL A 65 15.11 -22.90 19.40
CA VAL A 65 15.97 -22.11 18.51
C VAL A 65 15.74 -20.61 18.72
N ILE A 66 14.49 -20.17 18.80
CA ILE A 66 14.14 -18.78 19.09
C ILE A 66 14.71 -18.34 20.45
N ALA A 67 14.58 -19.19 21.49
CA ALA A 67 15.14 -18.91 22.81
C ALA A 67 16.67 -18.81 22.78
N VAL A 68 17.36 -19.69 22.04
CA VAL A 68 18.81 -19.62 21.85
C VAL A 68 19.21 -18.34 21.12
N VAL A 69 18.52 -17.99 20.03
CA VAL A 69 18.76 -16.75 19.28
C VAL A 69 18.56 -15.53 20.17
N TYR A 70 17.51 -15.53 20.98
CA TYR A 70 17.25 -14.48 21.97
C TYR A 70 18.42 -14.34 22.96
N VAL A 71 18.84 -15.43 23.61
CA VAL A 71 19.93 -15.41 24.59
C VAL A 71 21.25 -14.96 23.95
N LEU A 72 21.55 -15.39 22.72
CA LEU A 72 22.73 -14.95 21.97
C LEU A 72 22.67 -13.46 21.60
N ALA A 73 21.49 -12.96 21.23
CA ALA A 73 21.28 -11.54 20.96
C ALA A 73 21.52 -10.70 22.21
N VAL A 74 20.97 -11.11 23.36
CA VAL A 74 21.19 -10.42 24.64
C VAL A 74 22.65 -10.51 25.09
N ARG A 75 23.31 -11.66 24.90
CA ARG A 75 24.74 -11.81 25.19
C ARG A 75 25.59 -10.88 24.35
N THR A 76 25.23 -10.70 23.08
CA THR A 76 25.90 -9.75 22.18
C THR A 76 25.67 -8.33 22.66
N ALA A 77 24.42 -7.95 22.97
CA ALA A 77 24.09 -6.64 23.52
C ALA A 77 24.82 -6.34 24.84
N ALA A 78 25.00 -7.35 25.70
CA ALA A 78 25.68 -7.21 26.99
C ALA A 78 27.17 -6.86 26.86
N ARG A 79 27.81 -7.20 25.74
CA ARG A 79 29.23 -6.88 25.46
C ARG A 79 29.45 -5.42 25.09
N HIS A 80 28.38 -4.70 24.79
CA HIS A 80 28.42 -3.28 24.47
C HIS A 80 27.90 -2.47 25.66
N PRO A 81 28.40 -1.25 25.86
CA PRO A 81 27.81 -0.33 26.83
C PRO A 81 26.36 -0.04 26.46
N ASP A 82 25.53 0.21 27.48
CA ASP A 82 24.16 0.66 27.22
C ASP A 82 24.20 2.08 26.62
N LEU A 83 23.25 2.37 25.73
CA LEU A 83 23.17 3.66 25.05
C LEU A 83 22.69 4.72 26.06
N GLU A 84 23.48 5.77 26.22
CA GLU A 84 23.09 6.93 27.01
C GLU A 84 22.09 7.80 26.22
N LEU A 85 21.16 8.44 26.93
CA LEU A 85 20.27 9.43 26.34
C LEU A 85 21.09 10.68 25.98
N ASP A 86 20.99 11.15 24.74
CA ASP A 86 21.67 12.36 24.29
C ASP A 86 21.26 13.57 25.16
N ASP A 87 22.25 14.36 25.61
CA ASP A 87 22.00 15.65 26.27
C ASP A 87 21.58 16.69 25.22
N PRO A 88 20.34 17.21 25.27
CA PRO A 88 19.84 18.21 24.32
C PRO A 88 20.66 19.50 24.29
N ASN A 89 21.46 19.77 25.32
CA ASN A 89 22.26 20.99 25.48
C ASN A 89 23.75 20.80 25.13
N SER A 90 24.15 19.61 24.72
CA SER A 90 25.52 19.31 24.32
C SER A 90 25.95 20.13 23.10
N LYS A 91 27.11 20.79 23.18
CA LYS A 91 27.72 21.52 22.05
C LYS A 91 28.40 20.59 21.04
N LYS A 92 28.63 19.32 21.37
CA LYS A 92 29.27 18.32 20.50
C LYS A 92 28.31 17.16 20.26
N PHE A 93 27.68 17.16 19.08
CA PHE A 93 26.88 16.04 18.61
C PHE A 93 27.80 14.98 17.99
N SER A 94 28.04 13.89 18.70
CA SER A 94 28.61 12.67 18.12
C SER A 94 27.49 11.67 17.90
N LEU A 95 27.10 11.43 16.65
CA LEU A 95 26.14 10.39 16.35
C LEU A 95 26.84 9.03 16.47
N PRO A 96 26.35 8.11 17.32
CA PRO A 96 26.90 6.77 17.38
C PRO A 96 26.76 6.09 16.01
N THR A 97 27.74 5.30 15.63
CA THR A 97 27.71 4.63 14.34
C THR A 97 26.71 3.48 14.37
N VAL A 98 26.11 3.14 13.23
CA VAL A 98 25.16 2.01 13.13
C VAL A 98 25.76 0.72 13.68
N ALA A 99 27.07 0.52 13.52
CA ALA A 99 27.79 -0.65 14.03
C ALA A 99 27.89 -0.71 15.56
N GLU A 100 27.83 0.44 16.25
CA GLU A 100 27.82 0.53 17.72
C GLU A 100 26.42 0.32 18.28
N VAL A 101 25.40 0.86 17.60
CA VAL A 101 24.00 0.81 18.04
C VAL A 101 23.35 -0.54 17.73
N PHE A 102 23.56 -1.08 16.53
CA PHE A 102 22.84 -2.27 16.06
C PHE A 102 23.00 -3.51 16.98
N PRO A 103 24.20 -3.83 17.50
CA PRO A 103 24.37 -4.97 18.41
C PRO A 103 23.65 -4.84 19.75
N THR A 104 23.37 -3.62 20.23
CA THR A 104 22.74 -3.40 21.54
C THR A 104 21.23 -3.69 21.55
N GLY A 105 20.59 -3.68 20.38
CA GLY A 105 19.14 -3.83 20.21
C GLY A 105 18.68 -5.07 19.44
N LEU A 106 19.58 -6.01 19.12
CA LEU A 106 19.26 -7.20 18.29
C LEU A 106 18.05 -8.00 18.78
N HIS A 107 17.88 -8.14 20.09
CA HIS A 107 16.78 -8.90 20.68
C HIS A 107 15.41 -8.26 20.43
N TYR A 108 15.32 -6.96 20.16
CA TYR A 108 14.07 -6.28 19.79
C TYR A 108 13.59 -6.60 18.37
N LEU A 109 14.44 -7.19 17.52
CA LEU A 109 14.02 -7.67 16.20
C LEU A 109 13.15 -8.94 16.31
N LEU A 110 13.26 -9.68 17.41
CA LEU A 110 12.62 -10.98 17.55
C LEU A 110 11.09 -10.90 17.62
N PRO A 111 10.45 -9.99 18.38
CA PRO A 111 9.01 -9.75 18.30
C PRO A 111 8.52 -9.38 16.89
N ILE A 112 9.31 -8.61 16.14
CA ILE A 112 8.98 -8.20 14.78
C ILE A 112 9.04 -9.40 13.84
N LEU A 113 10.07 -10.24 13.95
CA LEU A 113 10.19 -11.49 13.18
C LEU A 113 9.04 -12.44 13.50
N VAL A 114 8.66 -12.58 14.76
CA VAL A 114 7.50 -13.39 15.17
C VAL A 114 6.21 -12.82 14.59
N LEU A 115 5.99 -11.51 14.66
CA LEU A 115 4.83 -10.86 14.07
C LEU A 115 4.73 -11.13 12.57
N VAL A 116 5.82 -10.88 11.83
CA VAL A 116 5.88 -11.07 10.38
C VAL A 116 5.74 -12.56 10.02
N TRP A 117 6.32 -13.47 10.79
CA TRP A 117 6.21 -14.91 10.57
C TRP A 117 4.76 -15.39 10.70
N PHE A 118 4.09 -15.10 11.82
CA PHE A 118 2.72 -15.53 12.04
C PHE A 118 1.73 -14.89 11.05
N LEU A 119 2.00 -13.65 10.64
CA LEU A 119 1.13 -12.93 9.71
C LEU A 119 1.33 -13.36 8.25
N MET A 120 2.58 -13.46 7.79
CA MET A 120 2.90 -13.64 6.37
C MET A 120 3.14 -15.11 5.99
N VAL A 121 3.68 -15.92 6.90
CA VAL A 121 4.06 -17.32 6.61
C VAL A 121 2.97 -18.28 7.08
N GLU A 122 2.56 -18.16 8.34
CA GLU A 122 1.48 -19.00 8.91
C GLU A 122 0.08 -18.49 8.55
N MET A 123 0.00 -17.31 7.93
CA MET A 123 -1.23 -16.63 7.49
C MET A 123 -2.32 -16.61 8.59
N GLN A 124 -1.88 -16.45 9.85
CA GLN A 124 -2.79 -16.40 10.99
C GLN A 124 -3.49 -15.04 11.05
N SER A 125 -4.57 -14.96 11.82
CA SER A 125 -5.27 -13.69 12.00
C SER A 125 -4.32 -12.61 12.55
N PRO A 126 -4.50 -11.33 12.16
CA PRO A 126 -3.67 -10.23 12.65
C PRO A 126 -3.65 -10.14 14.18
N ALA A 127 -4.80 -10.40 14.84
CA ALA A 127 -4.91 -10.40 16.29
C ALA A 127 -4.04 -11.49 16.95
N LYS A 128 -4.05 -12.71 16.39
CA LYS A 128 -3.23 -13.82 16.89
C LYS A 128 -1.73 -13.56 16.69
N SER A 129 -1.35 -13.00 15.54
CA SER A 129 0.03 -12.62 15.25
C SER A 129 0.55 -11.55 16.20
N ALA A 130 -0.27 -10.52 16.47
CA ALA A 130 0.04 -9.47 17.43
C ALA A 130 0.17 -10.02 18.87
N PHE A 131 -0.72 -10.94 19.28
CA PHE A 131 -0.64 -11.58 20.59
C PHE A 131 0.70 -12.26 20.84
N TYR A 132 1.19 -13.07 19.89
CA TYR A 132 2.49 -13.73 20.04
C TYR A 132 3.67 -12.75 20.06
N ALA A 133 3.64 -11.72 19.20
CA ALA A 133 4.67 -10.69 19.21
C ALA A 133 4.72 -9.93 20.55
N VAL A 134 3.56 -9.59 21.13
CA VAL A 134 3.46 -8.97 22.44
C VAL A 134 3.96 -9.93 23.53
N ALA A 135 3.56 -11.19 23.53
CA ALA A 135 4.02 -12.17 24.53
C ALA A 135 5.55 -12.30 24.56
N VAL A 136 6.18 -12.32 23.38
CA VAL A 136 7.63 -12.30 23.23
C VAL A 136 8.24 -10.99 23.76
N MET A 137 7.62 -9.84 23.47
CA MET A 137 8.07 -8.56 23.99
C MET A 137 8.00 -8.50 25.53
N LEU A 138 6.93 -9.02 26.13
CA LEU A 138 6.81 -9.11 27.60
C LEU A 138 7.93 -9.97 28.19
N LEU A 139 8.22 -11.12 27.57
CA LEU A 139 9.33 -12.00 27.97
C LEU A 139 10.67 -11.24 27.90
N ILE A 140 10.91 -10.52 26.81
CA ILE A 140 12.14 -9.75 26.60
C ILE A 140 12.29 -8.66 27.67
N ILE A 141 11.26 -7.86 27.95
CA ILE A 141 11.33 -6.76 28.94
C ILE A 141 11.73 -7.29 30.31
N VAL A 142 11.12 -8.40 30.73
CA VAL A 142 11.39 -9.01 32.04
C VAL A 142 12.78 -9.63 32.11
N THR A 143 13.25 -10.26 31.04
CA THR A 143 14.45 -11.11 31.08
C THR A 143 15.73 -10.43 30.56
N GLN A 144 15.63 -9.36 29.75
CA GLN A 144 16.80 -8.73 29.13
C GLN A 144 17.78 -8.15 30.15
N ARG A 145 17.29 -7.44 31.18
CA ARG A 145 18.12 -6.80 32.21
C ARG A 145 18.79 -7.86 33.10
N PRO A 146 18.06 -8.86 33.64
CA PRO A 146 18.67 -9.99 34.35
C PRO A 146 19.75 -10.71 33.52
N LEU A 147 19.47 -11.02 32.26
CA LEU A 147 20.42 -11.72 31.40
C LEU A 147 21.67 -10.88 31.11
N LYS A 148 21.51 -9.58 30.84
CA LYS A 148 22.65 -8.64 30.71
C LYS A 148 23.47 -8.59 32.00
N ALA A 149 22.83 -8.42 33.15
CA ALA A 149 23.50 -8.38 34.45
C ALA A 149 24.27 -9.68 34.73
N MET A 150 23.66 -10.84 34.45
CA MET A 150 24.30 -12.14 34.57
C MET A 150 25.53 -12.28 33.66
N PHE A 151 25.45 -11.80 32.41
CA PHE A 151 26.60 -11.83 31.48
C PHE A 151 27.70 -10.81 31.82
N ARG A 152 27.35 -9.70 32.48
CA ARG A 152 28.29 -8.67 32.94
C ARG A 152 28.85 -8.95 34.35
N GLY A 153 28.34 -9.96 35.06
CA GLY A 153 28.72 -10.27 36.44
C GLY A 153 28.16 -9.31 37.49
N GLU A 154 27.06 -8.64 37.18
CA GLU A 154 26.37 -7.65 38.01
C GLU A 154 25.23 -8.29 38.83
N ASN A 155 24.60 -7.51 39.73
CA ASN A 155 23.51 -8.00 40.57
C ASN A 155 22.24 -8.30 39.76
N THR A 156 22.00 -9.59 39.51
CA THR A 156 20.85 -10.08 38.73
C THR A 156 19.50 -9.85 39.43
N SER A 157 19.47 -9.85 40.76
CA SER A 157 18.23 -9.72 41.53
C SER A 157 17.61 -8.32 41.41
N GLU A 158 18.45 -7.29 41.46
CA GLU A 158 18.05 -5.90 41.28
C GLU A 158 17.60 -5.65 39.84
N ALA A 159 18.35 -6.17 38.87
CA ALA A 159 18.00 -6.11 37.45
C ALA A 159 16.64 -6.77 37.13
N PHE A 160 16.29 -7.86 37.81
CA PHE A 160 14.98 -8.51 37.67
C PHE A 160 13.84 -7.65 38.21
N ARG A 161 14.01 -7.06 39.40
CA ARG A 161 13.02 -6.13 39.96
C ARG A 161 12.81 -4.93 39.03
N ALA A 162 13.90 -4.39 38.47
CA ALA A 162 13.84 -3.30 37.51
C ALA A 162 13.10 -3.72 36.22
N GLY A 163 13.34 -4.92 35.69
CA GLY A 163 12.61 -5.45 34.53
C GLY A 163 11.11 -5.64 34.77
N ILE A 164 10.70 -6.04 35.97
CA ILE A 164 9.28 -6.10 36.36
C ILE A 164 8.68 -4.69 36.50
N SER A 165 9.42 -3.72 37.04
CA SER A 165 8.97 -2.32 37.09
C SER A 165 8.74 -1.77 35.68
N ASP A 166 9.71 -1.96 34.78
CA ASP A 166 9.60 -1.57 33.36
C ASP A 166 8.39 -2.22 32.68
N LEU A 167 8.11 -3.50 33.00
CA LEU A 167 6.93 -4.20 32.48
C LEU A 167 5.64 -3.53 32.95
N ILE A 168 5.52 -3.26 34.25
CA ILE A 168 4.33 -2.64 34.84
C ILE A 168 4.13 -1.24 34.25
N GLU A 169 5.19 -0.44 34.20
CA GLU A 169 5.18 0.91 33.60
C GLU A 169 4.82 0.85 32.11
N GLY A 170 5.38 -0.11 31.37
CA GLY A 170 5.06 -0.34 29.96
C GLY A 170 3.60 -0.73 29.74
N MET A 171 3.04 -1.60 30.58
CA MET A 171 1.62 -1.98 30.53
C MET A 171 0.71 -0.79 30.88
N ILE A 172 1.07 0.04 31.86
CA ILE A 172 0.34 1.26 32.21
C ILE A 172 0.38 2.27 31.06
N ALA A 173 1.56 2.50 30.48
CA ALA A 173 1.73 3.39 29.33
C ALA A 173 0.94 2.89 28.12
N GLY A 174 0.98 1.58 27.84
CA GLY A 174 0.17 0.93 26.82
C GLY A 174 -1.32 1.15 27.04
N ALA A 175 -1.83 0.90 28.25
CA ALA A 175 -3.23 1.13 28.59
C ALA A 175 -3.63 2.60 28.42
N ARG A 176 -2.81 3.56 28.87
CA ARG A 176 -3.06 5.00 28.71
C ARG A 176 -3.11 5.43 27.25
N ASN A 177 -2.16 4.96 26.44
CA ASN A 177 -2.12 5.22 25.00
C ASN A 177 -3.32 4.60 24.27
N MET A 178 -3.86 3.48 24.79
CA MET A 178 -5.01 2.80 24.23
C MET A 178 -6.35 3.50 24.50
N ILE A 179 -6.45 4.34 25.54
CA ILE A 179 -7.71 5.06 25.86
C ILE A 179 -8.17 5.91 24.66
N GLY A 180 -7.27 6.71 24.09
CA GLY A 180 -7.59 7.60 22.96
C GLY A 180 -7.99 6.83 21.70
N ILE A 181 -7.25 5.78 21.37
CA ILE A 181 -7.58 4.92 20.23
C ILE A 181 -8.91 4.19 20.47
N GLY A 182 -9.16 3.70 21.68
CA GLY A 182 -10.39 3.00 22.06
C GLY A 182 -11.63 3.87 21.84
N VAL A 183 -11.63 5.10 22.37
CA VAL A 183 -12.74 6.06 22.18
C VAL A 183 -12.94 6.37 20.69
N ALA A 184 -11.86 6.62 19.95
CA ALA A 184 -11.94 6.90 18.52
C ALA A 184 -12.50 5.72 17.71
N THR A 185 -12.09 4.49 18.04
CA THR A 185 -12.61 3.27 17.39
C THR A 185 -14.07 2.98 17.74
N ALA A 186 -14.50 3.26 18.98
CA ALA A 186 -15.90 3.14 19.36
C ALA A 186 -16.79 4.12 18.57
N ALA A 187 -16.36 5.37 18.44
CA ALA A 187 -17.03 6.37 17.61
C ALA A 187 -17.04 5.97 16.11
N ALA A 188 -15.91 5.50 15.59
CA ALA A 188 -15.81 4.99 14.23
C ALA A 188 -16.76 3.80 13.99
N GLY A 189 -16.92 2.91 14.97
CA GLY A 189 -17.87 1.79 14.90
C GLY A 189 -19.33 2.24 14.76
N ILE A 190 -19.73 3.32 15.44
CA ILE A 190 -21.07 3.92 15.26
C ILE A 190 -21.22 4.43 13.82
N ILE A 191 -20.21 5.13 13.29
CA ILE A 191 -20.22 5.62 11.90
C ILE A 191 -20.36 4.44 10.93
N VAL A 192 -19.53 3.40 11.06
CA VAL A 192 -19.60 2.20 10.21
C VAL A 192 -20.99 1.55 10.28
N ALA A 193 -21.58 1.44 11.48
CA ALA A 193 -22.91 0.88 11.65
C ALA A 193 -23.99 1.73 10.96
N THR A 194 -23.93 3.06 11.09
CA THR A 194 -24.83 3.97 10.38
C THR A 194 -24.66 3.85 8.87
N VAL A 195 -23.43 3.83 8.37
CA VAL A 195 -23.12 3.70 6.94
C VAL A 195 -23.62 2.38 6.36
N THR A 196 -23.46 1.28 7.09
CA THR A 196 -23.91 -0.04 6.64
C THR A 196 -25.43 -0.17 6.66
N LYS A 197 -26.12 0.62 7.49
CA LYS A 197 -27.58 0.58 7.64
C LYS A 197 -28.32 1.66 6.85
N THR A 198 -27.60 2.58 6.23
CA THR A 198 -28.17 3.70 5.47
C THR A 198 -27.61 3.74 4.05
N PRO A 199 -28.32 4.31 3.06
CA PRO A 199 -27.82 4.42 1.69
C PRO A 199 -26.78 5.53 1.50
N ILE A 200 -26.13 6.01 2.57
CA ILE A 200 -25.23 7.17 2.51
C ILE A 200 -24.04 6.95 1.54
N GLY A 201 -23.57 5.71 1.38
CA GLY A 201 -22.53 5.38 0.41
C GLY A 201 -22.97 5.63 -1.03
N THR A 202 -24.21 5.25 -1.37
CA THR A 202 -24.81 5.49 -2.69
C THR A 202 -25.03 6.98 -2.93
N GLU A 203 -25.51 7.72 -1.94
CA GLU A 203 -25.69 9.18 -2.04
C GLU A 203 -24.35 9.91 -2.22
N LEU A 204 -23.31 9.49 -1.52
CA LEU A 204 -21.96 10.05 -1.69
C LEU A 204 -21.38 9.71 -3.08
N ALA A 205 -21.64 8.52 -3.60
CA ALA A 205 -21.27 8.17 -4.98
C ALA A 205 -21.98 9.07 -5.98
N GLY A 206 -23.30 9.26 -5.85
CA GLY A 206 -24.08 10.16 -6.72
C GLY A 206 -23.63 11.62 -6.62
N LEU A 207 -23.26 12.10 -5.43
CA LEU A 207 -22.68 13.44 -5.25
C LEU A 207 -21.34 13.58 -6.00
N VAL A 208 -20.44 12.59 -5.86
CA VAL A 208 -19.14 12.60 -6.55
C VAL A 208 -19.34 12.54 -8.07
N GLU A 209 -20.23 11.67 -8.55
CA GLU A 209 -20.57 11.53 -9.96
C GLU A 209 -21.07 12.85 -10.54
N MET A 210 -22.07 13.46 -9.89
CA MET A 210 -22.64 14.75 -10.27
C MET A 210 -21.58 15.86 -10.31
N LEU A 211 -20.70 15.94 -9.30
CA LEU A 211 -19.65 16.96 -9.25
C LEU A 211 -18.54 16.72 -10.28
N SER A 212 -18.30 15.46 -10.64
CA SER A 212 -17.26 15.08 -11.60
C SER A 212 -17.70 15.18 -13.06
N GLY A 213 -19.01 15.16 -13.32
CA GLY A 213 -19.56 15.11 -14.68
C GLY A 213 -19.15 13.86 -15.45
N GLY A 214 -19.01 12.71 -14.77
CA GLY A 214 -18.56 11.46 -15.38
C GLY A 214 -17.05 11.41 -15.67
N ASN A 215 -16.25 12.37 -15.18
CA ASN A 215 -14.80 12.29 -15.37
C ASN A 215 -14.14 11.49 -14.24
N LEU A 216 -13.69 10.28 -14.54
CA LEU A 216 -12.99 9.39 -13.61
C LEU A 216 -11.84 10.06 -12.83
N MET A 217 -11.01 10.88 -13.47
CA MET A 217 -9.90 11.55 -12.77
C MET A 217 -10.41 12.57 -11.76
N ILE A 218 -11.44 13.33 -12.12
CA ILE A 218 -12.08 14.29 -11.20
C ILE A 218 -12.74 13.53 -10.05
N MET A 219 -13.41 12.40 -10.31
CA MET A 219 -13.98 11.55 -9.25
C MET A 219 -12.92 11.10 -8.25
N LEU A 220 -11.80 10.55 -8.73
CA LEU A 220 -10.71 10.13 -7.85
C LEU A 220 -10.12 11.31 -7.06
N LEU A 221 -9.99 12.49 -7.66
CA LEU A 221 -9.54 13.69 -6.95
C LEU A 221 -10.54 14.10 -5.85
N LEU A 222 -11.84 14.11 -6.14
CA LEU A 222 -12.90 14.42 -5.18
C LEU A 222 -12.92 13.42 -4.02
N ILE A 223 -12.84 12.12 -4.32
CA ILE A 223 -12.77 11.06 -3.31
C ILE A 223 -11.51 11.22 -2.46
N GLY A 224 -10.37 11.57 -3.06
CA GLY A 224 -9.13 11.87 -2.34
C GLY A 224 -9.30 13.05 -1.37
N VAL A 225 -9.96 14.13 -1.81
CA VAL A 225 -10.28 15.30 -0.97
C VAL A 225 -11.25 14.92 0.15
N PHE A 226 -12.31 14.18 -0.13
CA PHE A 226 -13.23 13.69 0.92
C PHE A 226 -12.51 12.78 1.91
N SER A 227 -11.64 11.89 1.43
CA SER A 227 -10.83 11.02 2.30
C SER A 227 -9.89 11.82 3.19
N LEU A 228 -9.29 12.90 2.68
CA LEU A 228 -8.48 13.83 3.48
C LEU A 228 -9.32 14.51 4.56
N ILE A 229 -10.44 15.11 4.18
CA ILE A 229 -11.31 15.87 5.10
C ILE A 229 -11.85 14.95 6.21
N LEU A 230 -12.36 13.77 5.85
CA LEU A 230 -12.89 12.80 6.80
C LEU A 230 -11.81 12.27 7.76
N GLY A 231 -10.56 12.18 7.31
CA GLY A 231 -9.45 11.69 8.11
C GLY A 231 -8.86 12.71 9.08
N MET A 232 -9.12 14.01 8.88
CA MET A 232 -8.51 15.08 9.67
C MET A 232 -8.87 14.99 11.16
N GLY A 233 -7.85 14.91 12.01
CA GLY A 233 -8.02 14.93 13.47
C GLY A 233 -8.38 13.58 14.10
N LEU A 234 -8.43 12.50 13.31
CA LEU A 234 -8.65 11.14 13.79
C LEU A 234 -7.31 10.38 13.92
N PRO A 235 -7.12 9.56 14.96
CA PRO A 235 -6.00 8.61 14.99
C PRO A 235 -6.01 7.71 13.75
N THR A 236 -4.84 7.36 13.21
CA THR A 236 -4.68 6.59 11.95
C THR A 236 -5.58 5.35 11.85
N THR A 237 -5.73 4.59 12.94
CA THR A 237 -6.62 3.43 13.00
C THR A 237 -8.09 3.81 12.82
N ALA A 238 -8.57 4.81 13.57
CA ALA A 238 -9.97 5.26 13.48
C ALA A 238 -10.26 5.95 12.16
N ASN A 239 -9.31 6.74 11.66
CA ASN A 239 -9.33 7.35 10.33
C ASN A 239 -9.55 6.28 9.25
N TYR A 240 -8.73 5.23 9.23
CA TYR A 240 -8.88 4.16 8.24
C TYR A 240 -10.25 3.48 8.33
N ILE A 241 -10.75 3.18 9.53
CA ILE A 241 -12.07 2.55 9.71
C ILE A 241 -13.18 3.43 9.11
N VAL A 242 -13.20 4.72 9.45
CA VAL A 242 -14.21 5.67 8.96
C VAL A 242 -14.10 5.84 7.44
N VAL A 243 -12.92 6.22 6.95
CA VAL A 243 -12.73 6.56 5.54
C VAL A 243 -12.92 5.33 4.65
N SER A 244 -12.40 4.16 5.04
CA SER A 244 -12.55 2.96 4.21
C SER A 244 -13.99 2.45 4.14
N SER A 245 -14.76 2.53 5.23
CA SER A 245 -16.17 2.14 5.21
C SER A 245 -17.05 3.00 4.30
N LEU A 246 -16.64 4.25 4.08
CA LEU A 246 -17.38 5.24 3.32
C LEU A 246 -16.91 5.34 1.87
N MET A 247 -15.60 5.52 1.68
CA MET A 247 -15.02 5.94 0.40
C MET A 247 -14.52 4.77 -0.45
N ALA A 248 -14.17 3.63 0.14
CA ALA A 248 -13.62 2.51 -0.63
C ALA A 248 -14.67 1.92 -1.59
N SER A 249 -15.92 1.77 -1.14
CA SER A 249 -17.04 1.33 -1.99
C SER A 249 -17.31 2.34 -3.12
N VAL A 250 -17.27 3.64 -2.82
CA VAL A 250 -17.46 4.71 -3.81
C VAL A 250 -16.41 4.64 -4.93
N VAL A 251 -15.13 4.42 -4.60
CA VAL A 251 -14.07 4.23 -5.61
C VAL A 251 -14.37 3.04 -6.53
N VAL A 252 -14.85 1.93 -5.96
CA VAL A 252 -15.11 0.69 -6.70
C VAL A 252 -16.33 0.83 -7.60
N THR A 253 -17.43 1.38 -7.08
CA THR A 253 -18.69 1.57 -7.80
C THR A 253 -18.51 2.54 -8.96
N LEU A 254 -17.99 3.75 -8.69
CA LEU A 254 -17.80 4.77 -9.72
C LEU A 254 -16.72 4.35 -10.73
N GLY A 255 -15.68 3.65 -10.28
CA GLY A 255 -14.69 3.07 -11.19
C GLY A 255 -15.35 2.12 -12.19
N ALA A 256 -16.20 1.21 -11.71
CA ALA A 256 -16.87 0.22 -12.57
C ALA A 256 -17.83 0.86 -13.58
N GLN A 257 -18.57 1.90 -13.18
CA GLN A 257 -19.45 2.67 -14.07
C GLN A 257 -18.66 3.31 -15.24
N GLU A 258 -17.47 3.83 -14.95
CA GLU A 258 -16.56 4.41 -15.96
C GLU A 258 -15.69 3.37 -16.69
N GLY A 259 -16.01 2.07 -16.58
CA GLY A 259 -15.28 0.99 -17.24
C GLY A 259 -13.90 0.68 -16.65
N LEU A 260 -13.57 1.24 -15.47
CA LEU A 260 -12.35 0.94 -14.73
C LEU A 260 -12.61 0.02 -13.54
N ILE A 261 -12.18 -1.22 -13.65
CA ILE A 261 -12.23 -2.16 -12.52
C ILE A 261 -11.06 -1.85 -11.57
N VAL A 262 -11.39 -1.38 -10.38
CA VAL A 262 -10.42 -1.13 -9.32
C VAL A 262 -10.38 -2.34 -8.37
N PRO A 263 -9.23 -3.03 -8.23
CA PRO A 263 -9.09 -4.07 -7.22
C PRO A 263 -9.41 -3.51 -5.82
N LEU A 264 -10.14 -4.26 -5.00
CA LEU A 264 -10.53 -3.81 -3.66
C LEU A 264 -9.32 -3.33 -2.84
N ILE A 265 -8.21 -4.06 -2.89
CA ILE A 265 -6.97 -3.66 -2.21
C ILE A 265 -6.44 -2.30 -2.70
N ALA A 266 -6.56 -1.98 -3.99
CA ALA A 266 -6.16 -0.69 -4.53
C ALA A 266 -7.09 0.43 -4.05
N ALA A 267 -8.41 0.19 -3.97
CA ALA A 267 -9.37 1.14 -3.40
C ALA A 267 -9.11 1.38 -1.91
N HIS A 268 -8.87 0.33 -1.13
CA HIS A 268 -8.51 0.44 0.30
C HIS A 268 -7.18 1.18 0.50
N LEU A 269 -6.15 0.89 -0.31
CA LEU A 269 -4.89 1.63 -0.27
C LEU A 269 -5.07 3.08 -0.72
N PHE A 270 -5.94 3.36 -1.68
CA PHE A 270 -6.24 4.71 -2.13
C PHE A 270 -6.73 5.57 -0.97
N VAL A 271 -7.80 5.12 -0.31
CA VAL A 271 -8.40 5.85 0.81
C VAL A 271 -7.51 5.85 2.06
N PHE A 272 -6.77 4.77 2.31
CA PHE A 272 -5.81 4.70 3.42
C PHE A 272 -4.69 5.73 3.29
N TYR A 273 -4.10 5.85 2.09
CA TYR A 273 -3.01 6.80 1.83
C TYR A 273 -3.49 8.25 1.95
N PHE A 274 -4.69 8.57 1.47
CA PHE A 274 -5.28 9.89 1.71
C PHE A 274 -5.64 10.11 3.18
N GLY A 275 -6.12 9.09 3.88
CA GLY A 275 -6.34 9.12 5.33
C GLY A 275 -5.08 9.49 6.09
N ILE A 276 -3.96 8.77 5.90
CA ILE A 276 -2.68 9.09 6.59
C ILE A 276 -2.09 10.44 6.15
N MET A 277 -2.39 10.90 4.93
CA MET A 277 -1.98 12.22 4.47
C MET A 277 -2.74 13.34 5.19
N ALA A 278 -3.94 13.08 5.71
CA ALA A 278 -4.69 14.05 6.50
C ALA A 278 -3.90 14.50 7.75
N ASP A 279 -3.16 13.59 8.38
CA ASP A 279 -2.34 13.87 9.56
C ASP A 279 -1.13 14.76 9.27
N VAL A 280 -0.68 14.81 8.01
CA VAL A 280 0.44 15.65 7.54
C VAL A 280 -0.05 16.98 6.97
N THR A 281 -1.33 17.08 6.61
CA THR A 281 -1.91 18.24 5.94
C THR A 281 -2.20 19.37 6.94
N PRO A 282 -1.72 20.60 6.71
CA PRO A 282 -2.11 21.76 7.51
C PRO A 282 -3.63 21.97 7.47
N PRO A 283 -4.29 22.30 8.60
CA PRO A 283 -3.73 22.73 9.88
C PRO A 283 -3.40 21.61 10.89
N VAL A 284 -3.65 20.32 10.59
CA VAL A 284 -3.54 19.23 11.59
C VAL A 284 -2.09 18.85 11.87
N GLY A 285 -1.35 18.40 10.86
CA GLY A 285 0.12 18.35 10.81
C GLY A 285 0.93 17.97 12.06
N LEU A 286 0.44 17.16 13.02
CA LEU A 286 0.99 17.09 14.40
C LEU A 286 2.52 16.85 14.47
N ALA A 287 3.05 15.99 13.59
CA ALA A 287 4.49 15.73 13.49
C ALA A 287 5.29 16.98 13.09
N SER A 288 4.73 17.82 12.22
CA SER A 288 5.31 19.09 11.81
C SER A 288 5.30 20.12 12.95
N PHE A 289 4.27 20.11 13.82
CA PHE A 289 4.26 20.96 15.02
C PHE A 289 5.32 20.54 16.03
N ALA A 290 5.48 19.23 16.25
CA ALA A 290 6.55 18.70 17.11
C ALA A 290 7.93 19.02 16.53
N ALA A 291 8.14 18.83 15.23
CA ALA A 291 9.39 19.18 14.55
C ALA A 291 9.68 20.69 14.61
N ALA A 292 8.65 21.54 14.50
CA ALA A 292 8.78 22.98 14.65
C ALA A 292 9.19 23.37 16.09
N ALA A 293 8.64 22.70 17.11
CA ALA A 293 9.04 22.92 18.51
C ALA A 293 10.51 22.56 18.78
N VAL A 294 11.02 21.50 18.15
CA VAL A 294 12.44 21.11 18.26
C VAL A 294 13.35 22.06 17.47
N SER A 295 12.93 22.48 16.28
CA SER A 295 13.76 23.31 15.39
C SER A 295 13.65 24.83 15.65
N GLY A 296 12.68 25.27 16.45
CA GLY A 296 12.35 26.69 16.65
C GLY A 296 11.67 27.36 15.45
N GLY A 297 11.17 26.57 14.48
CA GLY A 297 10.49 27.07 13.28
C GLY A 297 9.01 27.41 13.51
N ASP A 298 8.38 28.09 12.54
CA ASP A 298 6.93 28.29 12.55
C ASP A 298 6.20 26.96 12.24
N PRO A 299 5.26 26.50 13.09
CA PRO A 299 4.60 25.21 12.90
C PRO A 299 3.81 25.09 11.60
N ILE A 300 3.13 26.16 11.17
CA ILE A 300 2.31 26.14 9.95
C ILE A 300 3.20 26.08 8.71
N ARG A 301 4.25 26.89 8.63
CA ARG A 301 5.24 26.85 7.53
C ARG A 301 5.96 25.51 7.47
N THR A 302 6.29 24.94 8.63
CA THR A 302 6.87 23.59 8.73
C THR A 302 5.89 22.55 8.18
N GLY A 303 4.61 22.66 8.53
CA GLY A 303 3.53 21.83 8.01
C GLY A 303 3.38 21.90 6.49
N PHE A 304 3.33 23.10 5.91
CA PHE A 304 3.27 23.27 4.45
C PHE A 304 4.49 22.64 3.77
N THR A 305 5.69 22.88 4.29
CA THR A 305 6.92 22.31 3.73
C THR A 305 6.89 20.79 3.77
N ALA A 306 6.49 20.19 4.91
CA ALA A 306 6.37 18.76 5.08
C ALA A 306 5.30 18.14 4.14
N PHE A 307 4.18 18.82 3.94
CA PHE A 307 3.14 18.40 3.00
C PHE A 307 3.66 18.35 1.57
N PHE A 308 4.34 19.41 1.11
CA PHE A 308 4.94 19.44 -0.25
C PHE A 308 6.02 18.35 -0.42
N TYR A 309 6.82 18.07 0.61
CA TYR A 309 7.76 16.94 0.57
C TYR A 309 7.07 15.57 0.50
N SER A 310 5.81 15.51 0.91
CA SER A 310 4.99 14.29 0.94
C SER A 310 4.09 14.12 -0.31
N LEU A 311 4.15 15.02 -1.30
CA LEU A 311 3.36 14.96 -2.55
C LEU A 311 3.45 13.61 -3.27
N ARG A 312 4.59 12.92 -3.16
CA ARG A 312 4.75 11.57 -3.74
C ARG A 312 3.75 10.55 -3.16
N THR A 313 3.42 10.69 -1.88
CA THR A 313 2.45 9.85 -1.17
C THR A 313 1.03 10.14 -1.65
N VAL A 314 0.74 11.38 -2.08
CA VAL A 314 -0.53 11.75 -2.71
C VAL A 314 -0.69 11.12 -4.11
N ALA A 315 0.42 10.95 -4.84
CA ALA A 315 0.39 10.36 -6.17
C ALA A 315 0.18 8.83 -6.16
N LEU A 316 0.76 8.11 -5.19
CA LEU A 316 0.72 6.65 -5.10
C LEU A 316 -0.69 6.03 -5.18
N PRO A 317 -1.72 6.54 -4.47
CA PRO A 317 -3.11 6.13 -4.64
C PRO A 317 -3.57 5.97 -6.08
N PHE A 318 -3.36 7.01 -6.90
CA PHE A 318 -3.74 6.99 -8.32
C PHE A 318 -2.94 5.93 -9.08
N LEU A 319 -1.66 5.78 -8.76
CA LEU A 319 -0.80 4.78 -9.39
C LEU A 319 -1.27 3.36 -9.10
N PHE A 320 -1.78 3.07 -7.90
CA PHE A 320 -2.34 1.76 -7.56
C PHE A 320 -3.63 1.45 -8.32
N ILE A 321 -4.44 2.47 -8.61
CA ILE A 321 -5.66 2.34 -9.41
C ILE A 321 -5.32 2.06 -10.89
N TYR A 322 -4.40 2.84 -11.48
CA TYR A 322 -4.07 2.71 -12.90
C TYR A 322 -3.04 1.61 -13.22
N ASN A 323 -2.24 1.19 -12.23
CA ASN A 323 -1.29 0.09 -12.33
C ASN A 323 -1.24 -0.74 -11.04
N PRO A 324 -2.24 -1.62 -10.80
CA PRO A 324 -2.27 -2.49 -9.62
C PRO A 324 -1.08 -3.45 -9.52
N THR A 325 -0.33 -3.68 -10.60
CA THR A 325 0.92 -4.47 -10.56
C THR A 325 1.96 -3.86 -9.61
N LEU A 326 1.89 -2.55 -9.31
CA LEU A 326 2.77 -1.90 -8.33
C LEU A 326 2.61 -2.46 -6.91
N ILE A 327 1.44 -3.00 -6.59
CA ILE A 327 1.16 -3.71 -5.32
C ILE A 327 1.19 -5.23 -5.52
N LEU A 328 1.82 -5.69 -6.61
CA LEU A 328 1.92 -7.09 -7.03
C LEU A 328 0.56 -7.79 -7.23
N TYR A 329 -0.51 -7.01 -7.42
CA TYR A 329 -1.82 -7.56 -7.73
C TYR A 329 -1.82 -8.17 -9.15
N GLY A 330 -2.28 -9.42 -9.26
CA GLY A 330 -2.30 -10.17 -10.51
C GLY A 330 -0.92 -10.70 -10.94
N VAL A 331 0.07 -10.73 -10.04
CA VAL A 331 1.40 -11.31 -10.32
C VAL A 331 1.54 -12.64 -9.60
N ASP A 332 1.68 -13.73 -10.36
CA ASP A 332 1.87 -15.06 -9.79
C ASP A 332 3.33 -15.27 -9.34
N LEU A 333 3.57 -15.10 -8.04
CA LEU A 333 4.88 -15.29 -7.43
C LEU A 333 5.30 -16.77 -7.33
N GLY A 334 4.43 -17.73 -7.65
CA GLY A 334 4.74 -19.16 -7.71
C GLY A 334 5.53 -19.54 -8.97
N THR A 335 5.51 -18.72 -10.01
CA THR A 335 6.23 -18.96 -11.26
C THR A 335 7.52 -18.14 -11.37
N TRP A 336 8.50 -18.69 -12.08
CA TRP A 336 9.75 -17.95 -12.37
C TRP A 336 9.47 -16.66 -13.16
N ALA A 337 8.50 -16.69 -14.06
CA ALA A 337 8.09 -15.53 -14.84
C ALA A 337 7.50 -14.42 -13.96
N GLY A 338 6.61 -14.74 -13.02
CA GLY A 338 6.02 -13.74 -12.12
C GLY A 338 7.02 -13.17 -11.11
N MET A 339 7.97 -13.98 -10.61
CA MET A 339 9.07 -13.47 -9.78
C MET A 339 9.95 -12.46 -10.54
N LEU A 340 10.34 -12.78 -11.78
CA LEU A 340 11.09 -11.84 -12.63
C LEU A 340 10.29 -10.56 -12.91
N HIS A 341 8.98 -10.69 -13.09
CA HIS A 341 8.08 -9.55 -13.27
C HIS A 341 8.02 -8.66 -12.03
N ALA A 342 7.90 -9.23 -10.82
CA ALA A 342 7.91 -8.50 -9.57
C ALA A 342 9.23 -7.74 -9.35
N ILE A 343 10.37 -8.38 -9.62
CA ILE A 343 11.70 -7.76 -9.56
C ILE A 343 11.77 -6.58 -10.53
N PHE A 344 11.32 -6.77 -11.77
CA PHE A 344 11.29 -5.72 -12.78
C PHE A 344 10.45 -4.52 -12.32
N VAL A 345 9.24 -4.77 -11.81
CA VAL A 345 8.34 -3.75 -11.28
C VAL A 345 8.99 -2.99 -10.13
N PHE A 346 9.65 -3.69 -9.20
CA PHE A 346 10.36 -3.07 -8.08
C PHE A 346 11.43 -2.07 -8.56
N PHE A 347 12.27 -2.45 -9.52
CA PHE A 347 13.31 -1.57 -10.05
C PHE A 347 12.72 -0.37 -10.79
N VAL A 348 11.74 -0.59 -11.66
CA VAL A 348 11.10 0.49 -12.43
C VAL A 348 10.40 1.47 -11.49
N ALA A 349 9.64 0.97 -10.50
CA ALA A 349 8.95 1.79 -9.51
C ALA A 349 9.95 2.58 -8.64
N THR A 350 11.07 1.96 -8.25
CA THR A 350 12.12 2.65 -7.48
C THR A 350 12.73 3.80 -8.27
N ILE A 351 13.10 3.56 -9.54
CA ILE A 351 13.64 4.60 -10.42
C ILE A 351 12.61 5.72 -10.61
N ALA A 352 11.36 5.37 -10.94
CA ALA A 352 10.30 6.33 -11.15
C ALA A 352 10.02 7.18 -9.90
N MET A 353 10.04 6.59 -8.70
CA MET A 353 9.88 7.32 -7.44
C MET A 353 11.04 8.26 -7.15
N LEU A 354 12.28 7.86 -7.45
CA LEU A 354 13.45 8.73 -7.31
C LEU A 354 13.39 9.91 -8.29
N LEU A 355 12.97 9.68 -9.53
CA LEU A 355 12.79 10.74 -10.52
C LEU A 355 11.64 11.69 -10.13
N PHE A 356 10.53 11.16 -9.62
CA PHE A 356 9.43 11.98 -9.08
C PHE A 356 9.90 12.86 -7.92
N ALA A 357 10.65 12.29 -6.98
CA ALA A 357 11.23 13.05 -5.87
C ALA A 357 12.19 14.14 -6.39
N ALA A 358 13.08 13.80 -7.33
CA ALA A 358 13.99 14.78 -7.93
C ALA A 358 13.26 15.94 -8.63
N ALA A 359 12.19 15.63 -9.36
CA ALA A 359 11.39 16.61 -10.07
C ALA A 359 10.66 17.58 -9.11
N THR A 360 10.02 17.02 -8.08
CA THR A 360 9.27 17.78 -7.06
C THR A 360 10.16 18.62 -6.14
N GLN A 361 11.39 18.15 -5.86
CA GLN A 361 12.37 18.95 -5.10
C GLN A 361 13.06 20.03 -5.95
N GLY A 362 12.93 19.97 -7.29
CA GLY A 362 13.58 20.90 -8.21
C GLY A 362 15.10 20.68 -8.33
N TYR A 363 15.58 19.47 -8.02
CA TYR A 363 17.00 19.14 -8.07
C TYR A 363 17.19 17.67 -8.45
N PHE A 364 18.07 17.40 -9.41
CA PHE A 364 18.48 16.04 -9.76
C PHE A 364 20.00 15.87 -9.77
N LEU A 365 20.68 16.27 -10.85
CA LEU A 365 22.15 16.36 -10.91
C LEU A 365 22.65 17.79 -10.70
N ALA A 366 21.81 18.75 -11.06
CA ALA A 366 21.97 20.17 -10.86
C ALA A 366 20.58 20.75 -10.51
N PRO A 367 20.49 22.03 -10.11
CA PRO A 367 19.19 22.71 -10.00
C PRO A 367 18.41 22.55 -11.31
N SER A 368 17.21 21.97 -11.20
CA SER A 368 16.35 21.67 -12.35
C SER A 368 15.65 22.94 -12.80
N LYS A 369 15.62 23.18 -14.10
CA LYS A 369 14.71 24.17 -14.68
C LYS A 369 13.28 23.62 -14.67
N TRP A 370 12.27 24.48 -14.70
CA TRP A 370 10.87 24.04 -14.61
C TRP A 370 10.50 23.01 -15.69
N TRP A 371 11.01 23.14 -16.92
CA TRP A 371 10.80 22.17 -17.99
C TRP A 371 11.58 20.86 -17.79
N GLU A 372 12.72 20.88 -17.12
CA GLU A 372 13.45 19.66 -16.77
C GLU A 372 12.70 18.90 -15.67
N SER A 373 12.16 19.60 -14.66
CA SER A 373 11.25 19.00 -13.68
C SER A 373 9.99 18.43 -14.35
N ALA A 374 9.38 19.16 -15.29
CA ALA A 374 8.23 18.65 -16.04
C ALA A 374 8.59 17.41 -16.86
N ALA A 375 9.75 17.39 -17.52
CA ALA A 375 10.26 16.22 -18.23
C ALA A 375 10.49 15.03 -17.28
N LEU A 376 11.10 15.25 -16.11
CA LEU A 376 11.31 14.20 -15.11
C LEU A 376 9.98 13.65 -14.56
N LEU A 377 8.97 14.50 -14.36
CA LEU A 377 7.61 14.06 -13.99
C LEU A 377 6.97 13.23 -15.11
N LEU A 378 7.13 13.63 -16.37
CA LEU A 378 6.62 12.89 -17.53
C LEU A 378 7.30 11.52 -17.66
N VAL A 379 8.61 11.44 -17.43
CA VAL A 379 9.36 10.18 -17.38
C VAL A 379 8.82 9.30 -16.24
N ALA A 380 8.72 9.84 -15.03
CA ALA A 380 8.20 9.10 -13.87
C ALA A 380 6.78 8.57 -14.13
N PHE A 381 5.87 9.42 -14.64
CA PHE A 381 4.51 9.04 -15.00
C PHE A 381 4.48 7.92 -16.05
N THR A 382 5.31 8.01 -17.09
CA THR A 382 5.37 6.98 -18.14
C THR A 382 5.94 5.66 -17.63
N LEU A 383 6.89 5.69 -16.69
CA LEU A 383 7.41 4.48 -16.05
C LEU A 383 6.37 3.81 -15.15
N PHE A 384 5.58 4.60 -14.39
CA PHE A 384 4.52 4.07 -13.53
C PHE A 384 3.32 3.55 -14.29
N VAL A 385 2.85 4.29 -15.29
CA VAL A 385 1.59 4.00 -16.00
C VAL A 385 1.82 4.00 -17.52
N PRO A 386 2.68 3.10 -18.04
CA PRO A 386 2.92 3.03 -19.49
C PRO A 386 1.65 2.65 -20.27
N GLY A 387 0.72 1.94 -19.62
CA GLY A 387 -0.56 1.56 -20.20
C GLY A 387 -1.40 2.77 -20.63
N PHE A 388 -1.28 3.92 -19.94
CA PHE A 388 -2.01 5.15 -20.28
C PHE A 388 -1.78 5.56 -21.74
N TRP A 389 -0.53 5.48 -22.20
CA TRP A 389 -0.19 5.81 -23.58
C TRP A 389 -0.66 4.75 -24.58
N LEU A 390 -0.52 3.47 -24.20
CA LEU A 390 -0.98 2.36 -25.03
C LEU A 390 -2.48 2.43 -25.29
N ASP A 391 -3.27 2.82 -24.27
CA ASP A 391 -4.73 2.95 -24.35
C ASP A 391 -5.20 4.04 -25.31
N ARG A 392 -4.32 5.02 -25.63
CA ARG A 392 -4.61 6.04 -26.64
C ARG A 392 -4.33 5.60 -28.07
N ILE A 393 -3.57 4.52 -28.24
CA ILE A 393 -3.17 3.99 -29.56
C ILE A 393 -3.97 2.73 -29.90
N GLN A 394 -4.17 1.84 -28.93
CA GLN A 394 -4.90 0.59 -29.09
C GLN A 394 -5.95 0.46 -27.98
N PRO A 395 -7.21 0.12 -28.28
CA PRO A 395 -8.21 -0.16 -27.26
C PRO A 395 -7.78 -1.34 -26.37
N ARG A 396 -8.23 -1.35 -25.11
CA ARG A 396 -7.91 -2.44 -24.15
C ARG A 396 -8.67 -3.72 -24.45
N PHE A 397 -9.91 -3.58 -24.94
CA PHE A 397 -10.84 -4.67 -25.15
C PHE A 397 -11.37 -4.62 -26.58
N GLU A 398 -11.63 -5.80 -27.12
CA GLU A 398 -12.40 -6.01 -28.34
C GLU A 398 -13.83 -6.38 -27.93
N GLU A 399 -14.80 -5.67 -28.52
CA GLU A 399 -16.22 -5.92 -28.33
C GLU A 399 -16.65 -7.15 -29.14
N ARG A 400 -17.17 -8.15 -28.43
CA ARG A 400 -17.78 -9.36 -29.02
C ARG A 400 -19.32 -9.29 -28.88
N PRO A 401 -20.07 -9.96 -29.76
CA PRO A 401 -21.53 -9.98 -29.72
C PRO A 401 -22.04 -10.42 -28.35
N ALA A 402 -23.09 -9.76 -27.85
CA ALA A 402 -23.69 -10.06 -26.55
C ALA A 402 -24.17 -11.51 -26.44
N THR A 403 -24.64 -12.10 -27.55
CA THR A 403 -25.09 -13.50 -27.64
C THR A 403 -24.01 -14.51 -27.26
N GLU A 404 -22.73 -14.14 -27.31
CA GLU A 404 -21.61 -14.98 -26.90
C GLU A 404 -21.37 -14.98 -25.38
N LEU A 405 -22.13 -14.20 -24.58
CA LEU A 405 -21.92 -14.06 -23.14
C LEU A 405 -21.98 -15.40 -22.41
N ALA A 406 -23.03 -16.20 -22.63
CA ALA A 406 -23.17 -17.50 -21.96
C ALA A 406 -22.02 -18.45 -22.32
N ALA A 407 -21.59 -18.46 -23.59
CA ALA A 407 -20.45 -19.23 -24.04
C ALA A 407 -19.12 -18.74 -23.43
N ALA A 408 -18.96 -17.42 -23.25
CA ALA A 408 -17.80 -16.84 -22.58
C ALA A 408 -17.75 -17.23 -21.09
N PHE A 409 -18.91 -17.35 -20.44
CA PHE A 409 -19.05 -17.87 -19.07
C PHE A 409 -18.57 -19.31 -18.94
N ASP A 410 -19.01 -20.18 -19.84
CA ASP A 410 -18.65 -21.59 -19.78
C ASP A 410 -17.20 -21.86 -20.26
N ALA A 411 -16.65 -21.03 -21.15
CA ALA A 411 -15.29 -21.17 -21.66
C ALA A 411 -14.21 -20.63 -20.73
N ALA A 412 -14.54 -19.75 -19.78
CA ALA A 412 -13.58 -19.09 -18.91
C ALA A 412 -12.95 -20.07 -17.90
N GLU A 413 -11.66 -19.93 -17.62
CA GLU A 413 -10.99 -20.72 -16.59
C GLU A 413 -11.26 -20.15 -15.18
N PRO A 414 -11.23 -20.97 -14.11
CA PRO A 414 -11.30 -20.45 -12.74
C PRO A 414 -10.24 -19.37 -12.49
N GLY A 415 -10.68 -18.21 -11.99
CA GLY A 415 -9.86 -17.03 -11.78
C GLY A 415 -9.87 -16.02 -12.94
N GLU A 416 -10.43 -16.37 -14.11
CA GLU A 416 -10.62 -15.42 -15.20
C GLU A 416 -11.78 -14.46 -14.92
N ASN A 417 -11.65 -13.25 -15.48
CA ASN A 417 -12.66 -12.20 -15.34
C ASN A 417 -13.36 -11.96 -16.67
N ILE A 418 -14.67 -12.22 -16.69
CA ILE A 418 -15.53 -11.95 -17.83
C ILE A 418 -16.11 -10.57 -17.66
N ARG A 419 -16.01 -9.76 -18.72
CA ARG A 419 -16.47 -8.38 -18.74
C ARG A 419 -17.57 -8.23 -19.77
N PHE A 420 -18.63 -7.54 -19.41
CA PHE A 420 -19.73 -7.28 -20.33
C PHE A 420 -20.41 -5.96 -19.98
N VAL A 421 -20.94 -5.29 -20.99
CA VAL A 421 -21.60 -3.99 -20.85
C VAL A 421 -23.10 -4.23 -20.80
N VAL A 422 -23.74 -3.71 -19.74
CA VAL A 422 -25.19 -3.72 -19.58
C VAL A 422 -25.73 -2.32 -19.82
N SER A 423 -26.86 -2.23 -20.51
CA SER A 423 -27.58 -1.00 -20.82
C SER A 423 -29.06 -1.17 -20.48
N GLY A 424 -29.66 -0.11 -19.95
CA GLY A 424 -31.08 -0.13 -19.59
C GLY A 424 -31.49 1.15 -18.87
N PRO A 425 -32.79 1.36 -18.65
CA PRO A 425 -33.26 2.54 -17.96
C PRO A 425 -32.86 2.50 -16.48
N SER A 426 -32.45 3.64 -15.95
CA SER A 426 -32.11 3.81 -14.54
C SER A 426 -33.38 3.85 -13.69
N PHE A 427 -33.40 3.13 -12.57
CA PHE A 427 -34.50 3.11 -11.60
C PHE A 427 -34.80 4.48 -10.99
N THR A 428 -33.79 5.35 -10.87
CA THR A 428 -33.94 6.67 -10.23
C THR A 428 -34.32 7.76 -11.23
N THR A 429 -33.81 7.71 -12.45
CA THR A 429 -33.98 8.79 -13.44
C THR A 429 -34.86 8.43 -14.62
N GLY A 430 -35.09 7.14 -14.87
CA GLY A 430 -35.76 6.62 -16.06
C GLY A 430 -34.96 6.79 -17.37
N GLN A 431 -33.75 7.37 -17.31
CA GLN A 431 -32.88 7.53 -18.48
C GLN A 431 -32.04 6.28 -18.71
N VAL A 432 -31.74 5.98 -19.97
CA VAL A 432 -30.83 4.88 -20.32
C VAL A 432 -29.45 5.16 -19.75
N THR A 433 -28.97 4.24 -18.92
CA THR A 433 -27.61 4.24 -18.37
C THR A 433 -26.88 2.98 -18.80
N GLN A 434 -25.55 3.01 -18.70
CA GLN A 434 -24.70 1.87 -19.00
C GLN A 434 -23.78 1.58 -17.82
N THR A 435 -23.46 0.30 -17.62
CA THR A 435 -22.50 -0.13 -16.60
C THR A 435 -21.72 -1.33 -17.11
N THR A 436 -20.41 -1.33 -16.85
CA THR A 436 -19.57 -2.50 -17.13
C THR A 436 -19.59 -3.43 -15.93
N LEU A 437 -20.08 -4.65 -16.14
CA LEU A 437 -20.05 -5.71 -15.15
C LEU A 437 -18.86 -6.63 -15.32
N VAL A 438 -18.47 -7.23 -14.21
CA VAL A 438 -17.34 -8.15 -14.11
C VAL A 438 -17.78 -9.35 -13.31
N HIS A 439 -17.63 -10.51 -13.92
CA HIS A 439 -17.75 -11.79 -13.26
C HIS A 439 -16.37 -12.39 -13.08
N SER A 440 -16.03 -12.80 -11.86
CA SER A 440 -14.85 -13.62 -11.59
C SER A 440 -15.31 -15.06 -11.46
N VAL A 441 -14.81 -15.94 -12.33
CA VAL A 441 -15.17 -17.37 -12.27
C VAL A 441 -14.49 -18.01 -11.07
N ALA A 442 -15.27 -18.57 -10.14
CA ALA A 442 -14.76 -19.31 -9.00
C ALA A 442 -14.51 -20.79 -9.34
N GLU A 443 -13.57 -21.44 -8.65
CA GLU A 443 -13.34 -22.89 -8.81
C GLU A 443 -14.58 -23.73 -8.44
N ALA A 444 -15.44 -23.20 -7.58
CA ALA A 444 -16.67 -23.86 -7.16
C ALA A 444 -17.81 -23.74 -8.19
N ASP A 445 -17.64 -22.93 -9.24
CA ASP A 445 -18.70 -22.70 -10.22
C ASP A 445 -18.88 -23.92 -11.15
N PRO A 446 -20.12 -24.27 -11.53
CA PRO A 446 -20.38 -25.39 -12.42
C PRO A 446 -19.67 -25.22 -13.77
N ALA A 447 -19.32 -26.30 -14.47
CA ALA A 447 -18.59 -26.20 -15.74
C ALA A 447 -19.44 -25.66 -16.93
N THR A 448 -20.77 -25.72 -16.81
CA THR A 448 -21.73 -25.29 -17.85
C THR A 448 -22.92 -24.59 -17.19
N GLY A 449 -23.52 -23.62 -17.88
CA GLY A 449 -24.63 -22.84 -17.33
C GLY A 449 -24.19 -21.90 -16.21
N ARG A 450 -22.95 -21.42 -16.26
CA ARG A 450 -22.41 -20.53 -15.22
C ARG A 450 -23.14 -19.20 -15.13
N ALA A 451 -23.60 -18.66 -16.26
CA ALA A 451 -24.36 -17.41 -16.26
C ALA A 451 -25.64 -17.54 -15.40
N ASP A 452 -26.41 -18.61 -15.61
CA ASP A 452 -27.62 -18.89 -14.83
C ASP A 452 -27.30 -19.16 -13.36
N ALA A 453 -26.23 -19.94 -13.09
CA ALA A 453 -25.78 -20.23 -11.72
C ALA A 453 -25.32 -18.97 -10.98
N ALA A 454 -24.75 -18.00 -11.70
CA ALA A 454 -24.37 -16.70 -11.16
C ALA A 454 -25.59 -15.79 -10.93
N GLY A 455 -26.79 -16.19 -11.38
CA GLY A 455 -28.03 -15.46 -11.20
C GLY A 455 -28.38 -14.52 -12.36
N LEU A 456 -27.73 -14.66 -13.51
CA LEU A 456 -28.03 -13.89 -14.72
C LEU A 456 -29.05 -14.66 -15.56
N LEU A 457 -30.29 -14.20 -15.56
CA LEU A 457 -31.34 -14.74 -16.42
C LEU A 457 -31.28 -14.06 -17.78
N LEU A 458 -30.67 -14.75 -18.76
CA LEU A 458 -30.41 -14.22 -20.09
C LEU A 458 -31.47 -14.66 -21.10
N MET A 459 -31.97 -13.72 -21.89
CA MET A 459 -33.01 -13.91 -22.90
C MET A 459 -32.51 -13.50 -24.28
N PRO A 460 -31.96 -14.44 -25.08
CA PRO A 460 -31.53 -14.15 -26.43
C PRO A 460 -32.74 -13.93 -27.35
N GLU A 461 -32.77 -12.79 -28.04
CA GLU A 461 -33.78 -12.45 -29.05
C GLU A 461 -33.09 -11.95 -30.32
N GLY A 462 -32.88 -12.87 -31.27
CA GLY A 462 -32.10 -12.57 -32.48
C GLY A 462 -30.64 -12.27 -32.14
N ASP A 463 -30.17 -11.08 -32.53
CA ASP A 463 -28.80 -10.61 -32.26
C ASP A 463 -28.67 -9.84 -30.93
N ARG A 464 -29.77 -9.65 -30.19
CA ARG A 464 -29.80 -8.94 -28.90
C ARG A 464 -29.87 -9.94 -27.76
N LEU A 465 -29.30 -9.56 -26.61
CA LEU A 465 -29.34 -10.36 -25.40
C LEU A 465 -29.98 -9.53 -24.28
N PHE A 466 -31.26 -9.78 -24.00
CA PHE A 466 -31.95 -9.16 -22.89
C PHE A 466 -31.66 -9.89 -21.59
N MET A 467 -31.93 -9.22 -20.47
CA MET A 467 -31.82 -9.84 -19.15
C MET A 467 -33.02 -9.52 -18.26
N GLU A 468 -33.40 -10.48 -17.44
CA GLU A 468 -34.38 -10.27 -16.37
C GLU A 468 -33.72 -9.82 -15.07
N GLU A 469 -34.55 -9.36 -14.13
CA GLU A 469 -34.10 -8.96 -12.81
C GLU A 469 -33.32 -10.12 -12.16
N PRO A 470 -32.08 -9.89 -11.68
CA PRO A 470 -31.30 -10.93 -11.03
C PRO A 470 -32.01 -11.49 -9.81
N MET A 471 -31.88 -12.80 -9.60
CA MET A 471 -32.51 -13.48 -8.47
C MET A 471 -32.06 -12.90 -7.13
N PHE A 472 -32.99 -12.87 -6.16
CA PHE A 472 -32.70 -12.39 -4.81
C PHE A 472 -31.58 -13.20 -4.14
N GLY A 473 -30.62 -12.51 -3.53
CA GLY A 473 -29.44 -13.08 -2.88
C GLY A 473 -28.25 -13.31 -3.81
N THR A 474 -28.33 -12.92 -5.09
CA THR A 474 -27.22 -13.07 -6.05
C THR A 474 -26.25 -11.89 -6.00
N PRO A 475 -24.98 -12.07 -6.41
CA PRO A 475 -24.01 -10.96 -6.49
C PRO A 475 -24.41 -9.84 -7.46
N TYR A 476 -25.33 -10.13 -8.39
CA TYR A 476 -25.81 -9.17 -9.38
C TYR A 476 -27.00 -8.36 -8.91
N GLN A 477 -27.76 -8.83 -7.92
CA GLN A 477 -28.89 -8.08 -7.38
C GLN A 477 -28.46 -6.68 -6.92
N GLU A 478 -27.37 -6.59 -6.15
CA GLU A 478 -26.88 -5.29 -5.67
C GLU A 478 -26.27 -4.45 -6.81
N LYS A 479 -25.50 -5.09 -7.70
CA LYS A 479 -24.80 -4.42 -8.82
C LYS A 479 -25.74 -3.87 -9.89
N LEU A 480 -26.91 -4.48 -10.07
CA LEU A 480 -27.91 -4.08 -11.07
C LEU A 480 -29.14 -3.41 -10.46
N SER A 481 -29.16 -3.18 -9.14
CA SER A 481 -30.25 -2.48 -8.45
C SER A 481 -30.55 -1.07 -8.97
N GLY A 482 -29.61 -0.45 -9.69
CA GLY A 482 -29.79 0.85 -10.31
C GLY A 482 -30.56 0.83 -11.64
N PHE A 483 -30.83 -0.36 -12.21
CA PHE A 483 -31.62 -0.52 -13.43
C PHE A 483 -33.09 -0.81 -13.11
N ASP A 484 -33.99 -0.28 -13.92
CA ASP A 484 -35.41 -0.59 -13.87
C ASP A 484 -35.74 -1.70 -14.87
N PHE A 485 -36.09 -2.87 -14.35
CA PHE A 485 -36.47 -4.04 -15.16
C PHE A 485 -37.95 -4.04 -15.56
N TYR A 486 -38.74 -3.06 -15.09
CA TYR A 486 -40.20 -3.04 -15.20
C TYR A 486 -40.73 -2.00 -16.20
N LEU A 487 -39.85 -1.17 -16.78
CA LEU A 487 -40.20 -0.24 -17.84
C LEU A 487 -40.27 -0.93 -19.21
N ASP A 488 -40.90 -0.25 -20.18
CA ASP A 488 -41.03 -0.76 -21.56
C ASP A 488 -39.68 -1.00 -22.23
N GLU A 489 -38.67 -0.20 -21.87
CA GLU A 489 -37.29 -0.37 -22.35
C GLU A 489 -36.56 -1.40 -21.49
N ARG A 490 -36.34 -2.60 -22.05
CA ARG A 490 -35.75 -3.73 -21.33
C ARG A 490 -34.25 -3.56 -21.14
N VAL A 491 -33.75 -4.04 -20.01
CA VAL A 491 -32.31 -4.14 -19.74
C VAL A 491 -31.69 -5.18 -20.67
N GLU A 492 -30.59 -4.81 -21.32
CA GLU A 492 -29.87 -5.65 -22.27
C GLU A 492 -28.37 -5.65 -22.04
N VAL A 493 -27.73 -6.74 -22.44
CA VAL A 493 -26.29 -6.82 -22.59
C VAL A 493 -25.94 -6.33 -24.00
N LEU A 494 -25.09 -5.31 -24.08
CA LEU A 494 -24.67 -4.73 -25.37
C LEU A 494 -23.50 -5.50 -25.99
N SER A 495 -22.50 -5.86 -25.18
CA SER A 495 -21.29 -6.51 -25.67
C SER A 495 -20.57 -7.27 -24.58
N VAL A 496 -19.80 -8.27 -25.01
CA VAL A 496 -18.82 -8.98 -24.18
C VAL A 496 -17.44 -8.42 -24.50
N LEU A 497 -16.71 -7.97 -23.47
CA LEU A 497 -15.39 -7.36 -23.63
C LEU A 497 -14.30 -8.41 -23.45
N SER A 498 -13.65 -8.77 -24.55
CA SER A 498 -12.50 -9.68 -24.54
C SER A 498 -11.18 -8.92 -24.60
N PRO A 499 -10.10 -9.37 -23.92
CA PRO A 499 -8.80 -8.70 -23.99
C PRO A 499 -8.28 -8.62 -25.44
N ALA A 500 -8.01 -7.40 -25.92
CA ALA A 500 -7.49 -7.20 -27.27
C ALA A 500 -6.03 -7.66 -27.39
N HIS A 501 -5.62 -8.11 -28.59
CA HIS A 501 -4.20 -8.39 -28.85
C HIS A 501 -3.41 -7.08 -29.02
N ARG A 502 -2.54 -6.76 -28.06
CA ARG A 502 -1.87 -5.43 -27.98
C ARG A 502 -0.35 -5.54 -27.94
N MET A 503 0.31 -4.48 -28.38
CA MET A 503 1.76 -4.37 -28.23
C MET A 503 2.17 -4.26 -26.75
N PRO A 504 3.39 -4.69 -26.37
CA PRO A 504 3.85 -4.59 -25.00
C PRO A 504 3.90 -3.13 -24.50
N LYS A 505 3.23 -2.84 -23.38
CA LYS A 505 3.23 -1.50 -22.76
C LYS A 505 4.64 -0.97 -22.45
N GLN A 506 5.61 -1.86 -22.25
CA GLN A 506 7.01 -1.54 -21.95
C GLN A 506 7.72 -0.79 -23.10
N LEU A 507 7.17 -0.81 -24.32
CA LEU A 507 7.71 -0.01 -25.43
C LEU A 507 7.75 1.49 -25.12
N PHE A 508 6.82 1.99 -24.30
CA PHE A 508 6.80 3.39 -23.85
C PHE A 508 7.94 3.76 -22.89
N TYR A 509 8.67 2.78 -22.36
CA TYR A 509 9.88 3.06 -21.58
C TYR A 509 11.02 3.60 -22.45
N ILE A 510 11.08 3.23 -23.72
CA ILE A 510 12.11 3.69 -24.65
C ILE A 510 12.08 5.23 -24.79
N PRO A 511 10.97 5.88 -25.22
CA PRO A 511 10.92 7.33 -25.32
C PRO A 511 11.12 8.02 -23.96
N ALA A 512 10.65 7.42 -22.86
CA ALA A 512 10.86 7.96 -21.51
C ALA A 512 12.36 7.96 -21.12
N LEU A 513 13.10 6.89 -21.41
CA LEU A 513 14.53 6.79 -21.14
C LEU A 513 15.35 7.72 -22.04
N LEU A 514 14.94 7.93 -23.29
CA LEU A 514 15.56 8.91 -24.18
C LEU A 514 15.36 10.34 -23.66
N LEU A 515 14.17 10.68 -23.19
CA LEU A 515 13.88 11.97 -22.55
C LEU A 515 14.72 12.17 -21.29
N LEU A 516 14.82 11.12 -20.45
CA LEU A 516 15.68 11.14 -19.26
C LEU A 516 17.15 11.36 -19.62
N ALA A 517 17.66 10.67 -20.64
CA ALA A 517 19.03 10.84 -21.11
C ALA A 517 19.27 12.29 -21.57
N GLY A 518 18.30 12.91 -22.25
CA GLY A 518 18.33 14.34 -22.61
C GLY A 518 18.48 15.25 -21.39
N VAL A 519 17.65 15.05 -20.36
CA VAL A 519 17.74 15.83 -19.10
C VAL A 519 19.09 15.64 -18.43
N VAL A 520 19.58 14.40 -18.34
CA VAL A 520 20.89 14.07 -17.75
C VAL A 520 22.02 14.78 -18.50
N LEU A 521 22.03 14.75 -19.83
CA LEU A 521 23.05 15.43 -20.64
C LEU A 521 23.04 16.94 -20.42
N MET A 522 21.86 17.56 -20.31
CA MET A 522 21.72 18.99 -20.06
C MET A 522 22.18 19.40 -18.65
N GLN A 523 21.84 18.61 -17.63
CA GLN A 523 22.22 18.91 -16.25
C GLN A 523 23.69 18.61 -15.95
N ARG A 524 24.28 17.56 -16.54
CA ARG A 524 25.71 17.25 -16.38
C ARG A 524 26.61 18.41 -16.78
N ARG A 525 26.22 19.20 -17.79
CA ARG A 525 26.97 20.40 -18.21
C ARG A 525 26.97 21.52 -17.16
N ARG A 526 25.99 21.51 -16.24
CA ARG A 526 25.81 22.53 -15.19
C ARG A 526 26.12 22.00 -13.79
N GLN A 527 26.54 20.74 -13.71
CA GLN A 527 26.81 20.08 -12.46
C GLN A 527 28.10 20.63 -11.83
N THR A 528 27.96 21.38 -10.75
CA THR A 528 29.10 21.96 -10.02
C THR A 528 29.62 21.05 -8.91
N LYS A 529 28.81 20.10 -8.46
CA LYS A 529 29.15 19.11 -7.42
C LYS A 529 28.78 17.71 -7.87
N PRO A 530 29.53 16.67 -7.46
CA PRO A 530 29.07 15.30 -7.61
C PRO A 530 27.68 15.18 -6.98
N ALA A 531 26.70 14.74 -7.77
CA ALA A 531 25.33 14.58 -7.30
C ALA A 531 25.20 13.39 -6.33
N PHE A 532 26.20 12.50 -6.36
CA PHE A 532 26.17 11.12 -5.87
C PHE A 532 27.53 10.65 -5.38
#